data_AF-A0AAN6JXW3-F1
#
_entry.id   AF-A0AAN6JXW3-F1
#
_cell.length_a   1.000
_cell.length_b   1.000
_cell.length_c   1.000
_cell.angle_alpha   90.00
_cell.angle_beta   90.00
_cell.angle_gamma   90.00
#
_symmetry.space_group_name_H-M   'P 1'
#
loop_
_entity.id
_entity.type
_entity.pdbx_description
1 polymer ?
#
loop_
_entity_poly.entity_id
_entity_poly.type
_entity_poly.pdbx_seq_one_letter_code
_entity_poly.pdbx_strand_id
1 'polypeptide(L)'
;MSLSLLDTQLSTLLGRPLSATNILPTDELRILQHFHAVTSRLMGSEATQKILHRNVLKRAWGHPYLMHMALAVATAHLRRLNVEDSVPRAGKQLSVVEAKHWQRALLLHREELSTSNSEYDARYDARVETTFLTVVYSFALEDCLPLNAFSTGSDDLLLHALSPLAACNG
;
A
#
# COMPACT_ATOMS: atom_id res chain seq x y z
N MET A 1 13.75 -12.29 20.82
CA MET A 1 12.97 -11.03 20.86
C MET A 1 11.57 -11.40 21.33
N SER A 2 11.05 -10.78 22.41
CA SER A 2 9.73 -11.14 22.96
C SER A 2 8.60 -10.65 22.04
N LEU A 3 7.52 -11.43 21.92
CA LEU A 3 6.33 -11.07 21.14
C LEU A 3 5.68 -9.75 21.61
N SER A 4 5.72 -9.49 22.92
CA SER A 4 5.23 -8.24 23.51
C SER A 4 6.01 -6.99 23.05
N LEU A 5 7.32 -7.16 22.79
CA LEU A 5 8.19 -6.09 22.33
C LEU A 5 7.92 -5.77 20.86
N LEU A 6 7.76 -6.80 20.02
CA LEU A 6 7.37 -6.66 18.62
C LEU A 6 6.03 -5.94 18.47
N ASP A 7 5.05 -6.30 19.30
CA ASP A 7 3.76 -5.63 19.33
C ASP A 7 3.91 -4.14 19.66
N THR A 8 4.64 -3.81 20.73
CA THR A 8 4.85 -2.42 21.15
C THR A 8 5.49 -1.59 20.03
N GLN A 9 6.49 -2.15 19.35
CA GLN A 9 7.16 -1.50 18.23
C GLN A 9 6.23 -1.32 17.04
N LEU A 10 5.45 -2.34 16.67
CA LEU A 10 4.50 -2.26 15.57
C LEU A 10 3.41 -1.23 15.87
N SER A 11 2.86 -1.23 17.08
CA SER A 11 1.85 -0.28 17.52
C SER A 11 2.35 1.17 17.46
N THR A 12 3.59 1.40 17.89
CA THR A 12 4.25 2.72 17.79
C THR A 12 4.38 3.16 16.34
N LEU A 13 4.84 2.25 15.48
CA LEU A 13 5.11 2.52 14.08
C LEU A 13 3.81 2.80 13.29
N LEU A 14 2.72 2.13 13.66
CA LEU A 14 1.39 2.33 13.09
C LEU A 14 0.63 3.51 13.71
N GLY A 15 1.21 4.22 14.68
CA GLY A 15 0.60 5.38 15.34
C GLY A 15 -0.66 5.08 16.16
N ARG A 16 -0.75 3.87 16.76
CA ARG A 16 -1.86 3.49 17.63
C ARG A 16 -1.66 3.98 19.07
N PRO A 17 -2.70 4.50 19.75
CA PRO A 17 -2.63 4.81 21.17
C PRO A 17 -2.54 3.51 21.99
N LEU A 18 -1.62 3.48 22.96
CA LEU A 18 -1.34 2.35 23.87
C LEU A 18 -2.56 1.86 24.67
N SER A 19 -3.67 2.60 24.67
CA SER A 19 -4.91 2.30 25.40
C SER A 19 -6.00 1.60 24.57
N ALA A 20 -5.75 1.27 23.31
CA ALA A 20 -6.70 0.48 22.50
C ALA A 20 -6.67 -0.99 22.92
N THR A 21 -7.43 -1.30 23.97
CA THR A 21 -7.68 -2.65 24.47
C THR A 21 -8.28 -3.56 23.39
N ASN A 22 -7.68 -4.74 23.24
CA ASN A 22 -8.29 -5.99 22.75
C ASN A 22 -8.59 -6.22 21.25
N ILE A 23 -7.98 -5.48 20.32
CA ILE A 23 -7.83 -6.00 18.96
C ILE A 23 -6.36 -6.37 18.78
N LEU A 24 -6.07 -7.63 19.06
CA LEU A 24 -4.76 -8.24 18.92
C LEU A 24 -4.10 -7.81 17.58
N PRO A 25 -2.84 -7.34 17.59
CA PRO A 25 -2.00 -7.05 16.40
C PRO A 25 -1.76 -8.25 15.49
N THR A 26 -2.44 -9.37 15.76
CA THR A 26 -2.30 -10.64 15.07
C THR A 26 -2.65 -10.50 13.59
N ASP A 27 -3.53 -9.58 13.21
CA ASP A 27 -3.89 -9.41 11.81
C ASP A 27 -2.80 -8.68 11.02
N GLU A 28 -2.22 -7.60 11.54
CA GLU A 28 -1.07 -6.95 10.88
C GLU A 28 0.16 -7.86 10.86
N LEU A 29 0.44 -8.61 11.94
CA LEU A 29 1.54 -9.58 11.97
C LEU A 29 1.32 -10.72 10.95
N ARG A 30 0.09 -11.21 10.78
CA ARG A 30 -0.25 -12.19 9.73
C ARG A 30 -0.06 -11.60 8.34
N ILE A 31 -0.45 -10.34 8.13
CA ILE A 31 -0.25 -9.63 6.85
C ILE A 31 1.25 -9.48 6.57
N LEU A 32 2.08 -9.11 7.56
CA LEU A 32 3.53 -9.03 7.41
C LEU A 32 4.17 -10.40 7.16
N GLN A 33 3.67 -11.44 7.82
CA GLN A 33 4.10 -12.81 7.55
C GLN A 33 3.77 -13.21 6.11
N HIS A 34 2.57 -12.86 5.61
CA HIS A 34 2.20 -13.07 4.22
C HIS A 34 3.06 -12.26 3.25
N PHE A 35 3.42 -11.03 3.61
CA PHE A 35 4.36 -10.23 2.84
C PHE A 35 5.70 -10.97 2.67
N HIS A 36 6.25 -11.44 3.80
CA HIS A 36 7.55 -12.12 3.83
C HIS A 36 7.53 -13.47 3.11
N ALA A 37 6.53 -14.31 3.40
CA ALA A 37 6.48 -15.69 2.93
C ALA A 37 6.07 -15.80 1.46
N VAL A 38 5.20 -14.91 0.99
CA VAL A 38 4.55 -15.04 -0.33
C VAL A 38 4.78 -13.80 -1.18
N THR A 39 4.26 -12.64 -0.75
CA THR A 39 4.16 -11.44 -1.59
C THR A 39 5.51 -10.97 -2.13
N SER A 40 6.53 -10.88 -1.26
CA SER A 40 7.88 -10.44 -1.64
C SER A 40 8.59 -11.36 -2.65
N ARG A 41 8.13 -12.61 -2.78
CA ARG A 41 8.71 -13.62 -3.69
C ARG A 41 8.01 -13.68 -5.05
N LEU A 42 6.89 -12.99 -5.22
CA LEU A 42 6.10 -13.02 -6.45
C LEU A 42 6.17 -11.71 -7.24
N MET A 43 6.96 -10.74 -6.76
CA MET A 43 7.00 -9.38 -7.31
C MET A 43 8.32 -9.07 -8.03
N GLY A 44 8.23 -8.76 -9.32
CA GLY A 44 9.37 -8.35 -10.16
C GLY A 44 10.28 -9.51 -10.56
N SER A 45 11.50 -9.17 -11.00
CA SER A 45 12.54 -10.13 -11.38
C SER A 45 13.09 -10.90 -10.18
N GLU A 46 13.81 -12.01 -10.41
CA GLU A 46 14.44 -12.79 -9.33
C GLU A 46 15.36 -11.94 -8.43
N ALA A 47 16.09 -10.99 -9.03
CA ALA A 47 16.92 -10.04 -8.28
C ALA A 47 16.06 -9.13 -7.39
N THR A 48 14.94 -8.63 -7.91
CA THR A 48 13.98 -7.80 -7.18
C THR A 48 13.38 -8.59 -6.02
N GLN A 49 12.93 -9.82 -6.26
CA GLN A 49 12.37 -10.71 -5.24
C GLN A 49 13.36 -10.95 -4.09
N LYS A 50 14.64 -11.17 -4.39
CA LYS A 50 15.69 -11.32 -3.36
C LYS A 50 15.84 -10.06 -2.50
N ILE A 51 15.77 -8.87 -3.09
CA ILE A 51 15.83 -7.59 -2.38
C ILE A 51 14.59 -7.41 -1.51
N LEU A 52 13.39 -7.54 -2.09
CA LEU A 52 12.13 -7.38 -1.37
C LEU A 52 12.03 -8.34 -0.19
N HIS A 53 12.37 -9.61 -0.40
CA HIS A 53 12.29 -10.63 0.63
C HIS A 53 13.27 -10.38 1.78
N ARG A 54 14.50 -9.96 1.49
CA ARG A 54 15.56 -9.82 2.50
C ARG A 54 15.56 -8.48 3.22
N ASN A 55 15.17 -7.40 2.53
CA ASN A 55 15.49 -6.03 2.96
C ASN A 55 14.27 -5.22 3.35
N VAL A 56 13.16 -5.32 2.60
CA VAL A 56 11.99 -4.43 2.79
C VAL A 56 11.47 -4.47 4.22
N LEU A 57 11.17 -5.65 4.77
CA LEU A 57 10.65 -5.73 6.14
C LEU A 57 11.68 -5.34 7.20
N LYS A 58 12.98 -5.58 6.96
CA LYS A 58 14.02 -5.15 7.90
C LYS A 58 14.09 -3.63 7.97
N ARG A 59 14.00 -2.96 6.82
CA ARG A 59 13.98 -1.49 6.75
C ARG A 59 12.65 -0.91 7.24
N ALA A 60 11.53 -1.58 6.96
CA ALA A 60 10.20 -1.13 7.34
C ALA A 60 10.08 -0.82 8.84
N TRP A 61 10.78 -1.55 9.71
CA TRP A 61 10.81 -1.28 11.15
C TRP A 61 11.37 0.10 11.54
N GLY A 62 12.19 0.72 10.69
CA GLY A 62 12.70 2.09 10.88
C GLY A 62 11.97 3.15 10.07
N HIS A 63 11.07 2.76 9.16
CA HIS A 63 10.45 3.64 8.17
C HIS A 63 8.94 3.41 8.09
N PRO A 64 8.15 4.23 8.82
CA PRO A 64 6.70 4.06 8.91
C PRO A 64 5.99 4.03 7.55
N TYR A 65 6.38 4.88 6.61
CA TYR A 65 5.82 4.90 5.26
C TYR A 65 6.01 3.56 4.53
N LEU A 66 7.18 2.93 4.66
CA LEU A 66 7.49 1.65 4.03
C LEU A 66 6.72 0.51 4.69
N MET A 67 6.56 0.51 6.01
CA MET A 67 5.75 -0.51 6.70
C MET A 67 4.28 -0.44 6.29
N HIS A 68 3.71 0.77 6.28
CA HIS A 68 2.34 0.96 5.81
C HIS A 68 2.18 0.49 4.36
N MET A 69 3.17 0.76 3.51
CA MET A 69 3.15 0.30 2.12
C MET A 69 3.23 -1.23 2.01
N ALA A 70 4.13 -1.88 2.75
CA ALA A 70 4.24 -3.34 2.77
C ALA A 70 2.94 -4.02 3.26
N LEU A 71 2.30 -3.45 4.29
CA LEU A 71 0.99 -3.90 4.76
C LEU A 71 -0.08 -3.73 3.67
N ALA A 72 -0.18 -2.57 3.02
CA ALA A 72 -1.14 -2.33 1.95
C ALA A 72 -1.01 -3.33 0.80
N VAL A 73 0.22 -3.54 0.30
CA VAL A 73 0.51 -4.48 -0.79
C VAL A 73 0.18 -5.92 -0.38
N ALA A 74 0.57 -6.36 0.82
CA ALA A 74 0.23 -7.71 1.28
C ALA A 74 -1.27 -7.90 1.53
N THR A 75 -1.97 -6.89 2.05
CA THR A 75 -3.42 -6.93 2.22
C THR A 75 -4.13 -6.99 0.87
N ALA A 76 -3.73 -6.19 -0.12
CA ALA A 76 -4.30 -6.24 -1.46
C ALA A 76 -4.05 -7.60 -2.13
N HIS A 77 -2.85 -8.17 -1.96
CA HIS A 77 -2.55 -9.51 -2.43
C HIS A 77 -3.40 -10.58 -1.73
N LEU A 78 -3.55 -10.54 -0.40
CA LEU A 78 -4.45 -11.44 0.34
C LEU A 78 -5.91 -11.30 -0.09
N ARG A 79 -6.38 -10.07 -0.30
CA ARG A 79 -7.75 -9.80 -0.74
C ARG A 79 -8.01 -10.49 -2.08
N ARG A 80 -7.06 -10.42 -3.02
CA ARG A 80 -7.18 -11.08 -4.32
C ARG A 80 -7.24 -12.60 -4.21
N LEU A 81 -6.37 -13.20 -3.40
CA LEU A 81 -6.43 -14.65 -3.15
C LEU A 81 -7.78 -15.06 -2.52
N ASN A 82 -8.32 -14.24 -1.61
CA ASN A 82 -9.59 -14.52 -0.95
C ASN A 82 -10.84 -14.17 -1.78
N VAL A 83 -10.72 -13.41 -2.88
CA VAL A 83 -11.84 -13.15 -3.81
C VAL A 83 -12.18 -14.41 -4.60
N GLU A 84 -11.20 -15.29 -4.84
CA GLU A 84 -11.43 -16.61 -5.42
C GLU A 84 -12.11 -17.56 -4.41
N ASP A 85 -11.77 -17.44 -3.11
CA ASP A 85 -12.33 -18.25 -2.01
C ASP A 85 -13.58 -17.62 -1.37
N SER A 86 -14.72 -17.64 -2.08
CA SER A 86 -16.14 -17.70 -1.63
C SER A 86 -16.64 -17.05 -0.30
N VAL A 87 -15.90 -16.17 0.39
CA VAL A 87 -16.29 -15.56 1.68
C VAL A 87 -16.34 -14.01 1.57
N PRO A 88 -17.49 -13.43 1.18
CA PRO A 88 -17.63 -12.00 0.89
C PRO A 88 -17.29 -11.06 2.07
N ARG A 89 -17.41 -11.54 3.31
CA ARG A 89 -17.17 -10.72 4.52
C ARG A 89 -15.69 -10.47 4.78
N ALA A 90 -14.82 -11.43 4.49
CA ALA A 90 -13.38 -11.30 4.68
C ALA A 90 -12.78 -10.29 3.69
N GLY A 91 -13.23 -10.31 2.43
CA GLY A 91 -12.80 -9.35 1.40
C GLY A 91 -13.12 -7.89 1.76
N LYS A 92 -14.31 -7.64 2.35
CA LYS A 92 -14.71 -6.27 2.76
C LYS A 92 -13.87 -5.73 3.91
N GLN A 93 -13.50 -6.58 4.88
CA GLN A 93 -12.62 -6.17 5.99
C GLN A 93 -11.20 -5.86 5.48
N LEU A 94 -10.67 -6.71 4.59
CA LEU A 94 -9.35 -6.50 3.99
C LEU A 94 -9.30 -5.22 3.15
N SER A 95 -10.37 -4.88 2.42
CA SER A 95 -10.44 -3.61 1.66
C SER A 95 -10.29 -2.37 2.54
N VAL A 96 -10.87 -2.35 3.74
CA VAL A 96 -10.73 -1.22 4.68
C VAL A 96 -9.31 -1.14 5.23
N VAL A 97 -8.71 -2.30 5.58
CA VAL A 97 -7.32 -2.37 6.07
C VAL A 97 -6.34 -1.91 4.99
N GLU A 98 -6.52 -2.40 3.77
CA GLU A 98 -5.77 -2.02 2.57
C GLU A 98 -5.80 -0.50 2.36
N ALA A 99 -6.99 0.09 2.26
CA ALA A 99 -7.14 1.53 2.03
C ALA A 99 -6.50 2.37 3.16
N LYS A 100 -6.66 1.94 4.42
CA LYS A 100 -6.04 2.61 5.57
C LYS A 100 -4.52 2.63 5.46
N HIS A 101 -3.90 1.48 5.20
CA HIS A 101 -2.45 1.38 5.12
C HIS A 101 -1.90 2.08 3.87
N TRP A 102 -2.60 1.99 2.74
CA TRP A 102 -2.27 2.70 1.51
C TRP A 102 -2.25 4.22 1.70
N GLN A 103 -3.35 4.80 2.20
CA GLN A 103 -3.45 6.23 2.43
C GLN A 103 -2.36 6.72 3.40
N ARG A 104 -2.14 5.98 4.49
CA ARG A 104 -1.13 6.38 5.49
C ARG A 104 0.29 6.30 4.94
N ALA A 105 0.59 5.28 4.13
CA ALA A 105 1.87 5.17 3.44
C ALA A 105 2.14 6.37 2.54
N LEU A 106 1.17 6.76 1.69
CA LEU A 106 1.31 7.90 0.79
C LEU A 106 1.52 9.22 1.53
N LEU A 107 0.77 9.46 2.61
CA LEU A 107 0.92 10.67 3.41
C LEU A 107 2.32 10.78 4.02
N LEU A 108 2.78 9.72 4.67
CA LEU A 108 4.10 9.68 5.31
C LEU A 108 5.24 9.71 4.29
N HIS A 109 5.07 9.06 3.13
CA HIS A 109 6.06 9.08 2.05
C HIS A 109 6.18 10.46 1.43
N ARG A 110 5.05 11.15 1.19
CA ARG A 110 5.04 12.53 0.70
C ARG A 110 5.74 13.49 1.66
N GLU A 111 5.50 13.34 2.96
CA GLU A 111 6.17 14.13 4.00
C GLU A 111 7.69 13.90 3.96
N GLU A 112 8.13 12.63 3.96
CA GLU A 112 9.54 12.27 3.87
C GLU A 112 10.21 12.85 2.61
N LEU A 113 9.56 12.75 1.44
CA LEU A 113 10.06 13.33 0.18
C LEU A 113 10.14 14.85 0.21
N SER A 114 9.26 15.53 0.95
CA SER A 114 9.26 16.99 1.06
C SER A 114 10.36 17.51 1.99
N THR A 115 10.83 16.67 2.91
CA THR A 115 11.89 17.00 3.88
C THR A 115 13.29 16.57 3.45
N SER A 116 13.44 15.88 2.31
CA SER A 116 14.73 15.33 1.91
C SER A 116 15.65 16.43 1.37
N ASN A 117 16.71 16.74 2.11
CA ASN A 117 17.84 17.50 1.60
C ASN A 117 18.72 16.59 0.74
N SER A 118 19.17 17.11 -0.40
CA SER A 118 19.93 16.41 -1.45
C SER A 118 21.33 15.99 -0.96
N GLU A 119 21.41 14.85 -0.28
CA GLU A 119 22.62 14.05 -0.11
C GLU A 119 22.22 12.59 0.13
N TYR A 120 23.04 11.65 -0.31
CA TYR A 120 22.76 10.21 -0.29
C TYR A 120 22.68 9.70 1.17
N ASP A 121 21.51 9.82 1.80
CA ASP A 121 21.28 9.40 3.19
C ASP A 121 20.76 7.94 3.26
N ALA A 122 20.94 7.30 4.42
CA ALA A 122 20.54 5.93 4.75
C ALA A 122 19.04 5.62 4.50
N ARG A 123 18.21 6.67 4.34
CA ARG A 123 16.78 6.58 4.03
C ARG A 123 16.47 6.38 2.55
N TYR A 124 17.46 6.54 1.66
CA TYR A 124 17.26 6.47 0.21
C TYR A 124 16.67 5.13 -0.23
N ASP A 125 17.21 4.01 0.26
CA ASP A 125 16.72 2.68 -0.07
C ASP A 125 15.24 2.52 0.29
N ALA A 126 14.83 2.99 1.47
CA ALA A 126 13.45 2.89 1.93
C ALA A 126 12.50 3.74 1.06
N ARG A 127 12.94 4.92 0.60
CA ARG A 127 12.17 5.75 -0.35
C ARG A 127 12.00 5.05 -1.69
N VAL A 128 13.06 4.47 -2.24
CA VAL A 128 13.02 3.72 -3.50
C VAL A 128 12.13 2.49 -3.38
N GLU A 129 12.30 1.70 -2.32
CA GLU A 129 11.47 0.52 -2.04
C GLU A 129 9.99 0.91 -1.89
N THR A 130 9.67 2.01 -1.21
CA THR A 130 8.30 2.50 -1.06
C THR A 130 7.72 2.93 -2.40
N THR A 131 8.47 3.67 -3.21
CA THR A 131 8.03 4.07 -4.56
C THR A 131 7.81 2.85 -5.46
N PHE A 132 8.70 1.86 -5.41
CA PHE A 132 8.53 0.61 -6.15
C PHE A 132 7.23 -0.12 -5.74
N LEU A 133 7.01 -0.29 -4.43
CA LEU A 133 5.79 -0.93 -3.93
C LEU A 133 4.53 -0.11 -4.24
N THR A 134 4.62 1.21 -4.26
CA THR A 134 3.55 2.13 -4.68
C THR A 134 3.15 1.86 -6.14
N VAL A 135 4.13 1.72 -7.03
CA VAL A 135 3.91 1.38 -8.44
C VAL A 135 3.26 0.00 -8.55
N VAL A 136 3.78 -1.01 -7.86
CA VAL A 136 3.16 -2.34 -7.92
C VAL A 136 1.72 -2.33 -7.38
N TYR A 137 1.48 -1.60 -6.28
CA TYR A 137 0.14 -1.45 -5.75
C TYR A 137 -0.82 -0.84 -6.80
N SER A 138 -0.43 0.29 -7.39
CA SER A 138 -1.29 1.07 -8.30
C SER A 138 -1.56 0.35 -9.62
N PHE A 139 -0.59 -0.41 -10.15
CA PHE A 139 -0.72 -1.01 -11.48
C PHE A 139 -1.03 -2.51 -11.49
N ALA A 140 -0.70 -3.23 -10.43
CA ALA A 140 -0.91 -4.67 -10.35
C ALA A 140 -1.94 -5.08 -9.30
N LEU A 141 -2.24 -4.20 -8.33
CA LEU A 141 -3.09 -4.55 -7.19
C LEU A 141 -4.33 -3.66 -7.01
N GLU A 142 -4.48 -2.59 -7.78
CA GLU A 142 -5.69 -1.74 -7.80
C GLU A 142 -6.62 -2.12 -8.96
N ASP A 143 -7.61 -2.99 -8.70
CA ASP A 143 -8.65 -3.37 -9.70
C ASP A 143 -9.88 -2.44 -9.67
N CYS A 144 -9.91 -1.49 -8.72
CA CYS A 144 -11.07 -0.64 -8.47
C CYS A 144 -10.72 0.84 -8.59
N LEU A 145 -10.01 1.23 -9.66
CA LEU A 145 -10.21 2.58 -10.16
C LEU A 145 -11.53 2.55 -10.92
N PRO A 146 -12.65 3.06 -10.35
CA PRO A 146 -13.83 3.26 -11.17
C PRO A 146 -13.40 4.17 -12.34
N LEU A 147 -13.94 3.96 -13.55
CA LEU A 147 -13.50 4.67 -14.76
C LEU A 147 -13.52 6.22 -14.59
N ASN A 148 -14.27 6.72 -13.62
CA ASN A 148 -14.41 8.14 -13.28
C ASN A 148 -13.45 8.62 -12.17
N ALA A 149 -12.53 7.80 -11.66
CA ALA A 149 -11.61 8.18 -10.59
C ALA A 149 -10.66 9.33 -10.97
N PHE A 150 -10.43 9.51 -12.29
CA PHE A 150 -9.68 10.63 -12.85
C PHE A 150 -10.55 11.63 -13.61
N SER A 151 -11.87 11.40 -13.68
CA SER A 151 -12.79 12.39 -14.23
C SER A 151 -12.91 13.55 -13.26
N THR A 152 -12.11 14.58 -13.50
CA THR A 152 -12.38 15.89 -12.93
C THR A 152 -13.61 16.46 -13.65
N GLY A 153 -14.41 17.30 -13.00
CA GLY A 153 -15.58 17.96 -13.63
C GLY A 153 -15.27 18.77 -14.89
N SER A 154 -13.99 18.88 -15.28
CA SER A 154 -13.54 19.42 -16.56
C SER A 154 -13.82 18.48 -17.74
N ASP A 155 -13.90 17.17 -17.53
CA ASP A 155 -14.16 16.18 -18.59
C ASP A 155 -15.62 16.24 -19.05
N ASP A 156 -16.57 16.48 -18.13
CA ASP A 156 -17.98 16.70 -18.46
C ASP A 156 -18.18 18.00 -19.26
N LEU A 157 -17.39 19.04 -18.96
CA LEU A 157 -17.34 20.28 -19.73
C LEU A 157 -16.75 20.08 -21.13
N LEU A 158 -15.71 19.25 -21.26
CA LEU A 158 -15.12 18.88 -22.55
C LEU A 158 -16.10 18.08 -23.41
N LEU A 159 -16.78 17.09 -22.83
CA LEU A 159 -17.83 16.32 -23.50
C LEU A 159 -19.02 17.18 -23.92
N HIS A 160 -19.42 18.17 -23.10
CA HIS A 160 -20.44 19.14 -23.48
C HIS A 160 -19.98 20.09 -24.59
N ALA A 161 -18.71 20.52 -24.59
CA ALA A 161 -18.15 21.40 -25.61
C ALA A 161 -17.94 20.71 -26.97
N LEU A 162 -17.74 19.39 -26.99
CA LEU A 162 -17.56 18.60 -28.21
C LEU A 162 -18.87 18.05 -28.80
N SER A 163 -19.94 18.01 -28.01
CA SER A 163 -21.27 17.57 -28.47
C SER A 163 -21.84 18.34 -29.69
N PRO A 164 -21.66 19.67 -29.83
CA PRO A 164 -22.12 20.41 -31.01
C PRO A 164 -21.30 20.11 -32.28
N LEU A 165 -20.04 19.66 -32.12
CA LEU A 165 -19.16 19.35 -33.25
C LEU A 165 -19.44 17.97 -33.84
N ALA A 166 -19.96 17.03 -33.05
CA ALA A 166 -20.38 15.70 -33.52
C ALA A 166 -21.70 15.72 -34.30
N ALA A 167 -22.52 16.76 -34.16
CA ALA A 167 -23.81 16.90 -34.84
C ALA A 167 -23.72 17.52 -36.25
N CYS A 168 -22.52 17.90 -36.73
CA CYS A 168 -22.36 18.62 -38.00
C CYS A 168 -21.91 17.75 -39.20
N ASN A 169 -21.84 16.43 -39.06
CA ASN A 169 -21.65 15.53 -40.22
C ASN A 169 -22.92 14.74 -40.48
N GLY A 170 -23.91 15.42 -41.08
CA GLY A 170 -25.01 14.81 -41.84
C GLY A 170 -24.66 14.72 -43.31
#